data_AF-A0A6P5NNV2-F1
#
_entry.id   AF-A0A6P5NNV2-F1
#
_cell.length_a   1.000
_cell.length_b   1.000
_cell.length_c   1.000
_cell.angle_alpha   90.00
_cell.angle_beta   90.00
_cell.angle_gamma   90.00
#
_symmetry.space_group_name_H-M   'P 1'
#
loop_
_entity.id
_entity.type
_entity.pdbx_description
1 polymer ?
#
loop_
_entity_poly.entity_id
_entity_poly.type
_entity_poly.pdbx_seq_one_letter_code
_entity_poly.pdbx_strand_id
1 'polypeptide(L)'
;MQFADKEFGEFLSRLGIKQKFSSVEHPHSNGQVEATKNIIIKGLKKRLDQKKDSWTDELASILWSYRTTPQSSTEKTLFWLTYRVKAVIPVKIGEPNPRLLFGDGPEVVEKDLIDETREIAHLTETALKQRIAL
;
A
#
# COMPACT_ATOMS: atom_id res chain seq x y z
N MET A 1 0.44 -19.84 22.03
CA MET A 1 0.48 -19.12 20.73
C MET A 1 -0.66 -18.10 20.73
N GLN A 2 -0.38 -16.80 20.60
CA GLN A 2 -1.40 -15.75 20.71
C GLN A 2 -2.58 -15.91 19.72
N PHE A 3 -2.31 -16.41 18.52
CA PHE A 3 -3.34 -16.63 17.48
C PHE A 3 -4.01 -18.01 17.54
N ALA A 4 -3.55 -18.93 18.38
CA ALA A 4 -4.19 -20.25 18.56
C ALA A 4 -4.98 -20.31 19.88
N ASP A 5 -5.17 -19.16 20.52
CA ASP A 5 -5.91 -19.06 21.78
C ASP A 5 -7.41 -19.22 21.54
N LYS A 6 -8.10 -19.81 22.53
CA LYS A 6 -9.53 -20.08 22.46
C LYS A 6 -10.34 -18.79 22.39
N GLU A 7 -9.98 -17.75 23.15
CA GLU A 7 -10.67 -16.45 23.08
C GLU A 7 -10.54 -15.83 21.69
N PHE A 8 -9.37 -15.97 21.05
CA PHE A 8 -9.17 -15.47 19.70
C PHE A 8 -10.01 -16.24 18.67
N GLY A 9 -10.14 -17.56 18.82
CA GLY A 9 -11.01 -18.38 17.98
C GLY A 9 -12.49 -18.00 18.11
N GLU A 10 -12.95 -17.73 19.34
CA GLU A 10 -14.32 -17.26 19.61
C GLU A 10 -14.56 -15.86 19.03
N PHE A 11 -13.57 -14.95 19.16
CA PHE A 11 -13.62 -13.61 18.55
C PHE A 11 -13.75 -13.69 17.01
N LEU A 12 -12.92 -14.50 16.34
CA LEU A 12 -13.00 -14.66 14.89
C LEU A 12 -14.33 -15.28 14.45
N SER A 13 -14.83 -16.26 15.20
CA SER A 13 -16.12 -16.91 14.92
C SER A 13 -17.29 -15.93 15.01
N ARG A 14 -17.27 -15.02 16.00
CA ARG A 14 -18.27 -13.94 16.12
C ARG A 14 -18.25 -12.97 14.93
N LEU A 15 -17.10 -12.79 14.30
CA LEU A 15 -16.95 -11.95 13.10
C LEU A 15 -17.17 -12.73 11.78
N GLY A 16 -17.46 -14.03 11.85
CA GLY A 16 -17.59 -14.89 10.67
C GLY A 16 -16.27 -15.13 9.94
N ILE A 17 -15.13 -14.90 10.58
CA ILE A 17 -13.80 -15.03 9.97
C ILE A 17 -13.29 -16.46 10.14
N LYS A 18 -13.00 -17.14 9.04
CA LYS A 18 -12.40 -18.47 9.05
C LYS A 18 -10.88 -18.36 9.18
N GLN A 19 -10.33 -18.81 10.31
CA GLN A 19 -8.89 -18.88 10.51
C GLN A 19 -8.26 -20.00 9.67
N LYS A 20 -7.08 -19.72 9.09
CA LYS A 20 -6.22 -20.70 8.42
C LYS A 20 -4.85 -20.65 9.07
N PHE A 21 -4.34 -21.81 9.47
CA PHE A 21 -2.98 -21.96 9.97
C PHE A 21 -2.07 -22.49 8.86
N SER A 22 -0.87 -21.91 8.73
CA SER A 22 0.21 -22.51 7.95
C SER A 22 0.94 -23.54 8.80
N SER A 23 1.34 -24.67 8.21
CA SER A 23 2.22 -25.62 8.89
C SER A 23 3.57 -24.97 9.21
N VAL A 24 4.18 -25.35 10.34
CA VAL A 24 5.51 -24.86 10.77
C VAL A 24 6.59 -25.21 9.73
N GLU A 25 6.39 -26.30 8.97
CA GLU A 25 7.32 -26.79 7.96
C GLU A 25 7.20 -26.07 6.61
N HIS A 26 6.21 -25.18 6.44
CA HIS A 26 6.00 -24.43 5.20
C HIS A 26 5.95 -22.91 5.44
N PRO A 27 7.10 -22.26 5.69
CA PRO A 27 7.20 -20.81 5.89
C PRO A 27 6.78 -20.01 4.65
N HIS A 28 6.77 -20.62 3.46
CA HIS A 28 6.47 -19.95 2.20
C HIS A 28 5.08 -19.27 2.20
N SER A 29 4.09 -19.89 2.86
CA SER A 29 2.74 -19.31 3.01
C SER A 29 2.73 -18.01 3.83
N ASN A 30 3.70 -17.84 4.72
CA ASN A 30 3.88 -16.64 5.55
C ASN A 30 4.95 -15.69 4.99
N GLY A 31 5.58 -16.02 3.86
CA GLY A 31 6.73 -15.29 3.32
C GLY A 31 6.43 -13.82 2.99
N GLN A 32 5.21 -13.50 2.55
CA GLN A 32 4.80 -12.11 2.30
C GLN A 32 4.73 -11.29 3.60
N VAL A 33 4.22 -11.88 4.68
CA VAL A 33 4.16 -11.24 6.00
C VAL A 33 5.57 -11.05 6.55
N GLU A 34 6.44 -12.04 6.39
CA GLU A 34 7.84 -11.96 6.81
C GLU A 34 8.62 -10.90 6.05
N ALA A 35 8.46 -10.83 4.72
CA ALA A 35 9.07 -9.78 3.90
C ALA A 35 8.61 -8.38 4.34
N THR A 36 7.31 -8.21 4.58
CA THR A 36 6.73 -6.94 5.05
C THR A 36 7.24 -6.57 6.43
N LYS A 37 7.25 -7.52 7.38
CA LYS A 37 7.82 -7.35 8.72
C LYS A 37 9.28 -6.90 8.65
N ASN A 38 10.07 -7.50 7.78
CA ASN A 38 11.47 -7.14 7.61
C ASN A 38 11.65 -5.72 7.05
N ILE A 39 10.80 -5.27 6.12
CA ILE A 39 10.81 -3.89 5.62
C ILE A 39 10.51 -2.90 6.75
N ILE A 40 9.46 -3.17 7.54
CA ILE A 40 9.05 -2.31 8.65
C ILE A 40 10.17 -2.24 9.71
N ILE A 41 10.73 -3.37 10.11
CA ILE A 41 11.81 -3.43 11.09
C ILE A 41 13.06 -2.69 10.58
N LYS A 42 13.43 -2.87 9.30
CA LYS A 42 14.57 -2.15 8.70
C LYS A 42 14.33 -0.64 8.67
N GLY A 43 13.12 -0.21 8.30
CA GLY A 43 12.73 1.20 8.32
C GLY A 43 12.79 1.80 9.72
N LEU A 44 12.30 1.07 10.72
CA LEU A 44 12.34 1.48 12.12
C LEU A 44 13.78 1.59 12.60
N LYS A 45 14.62 0.57 12.41
CA LYS A 45 16.04 0.61 12.81
C LYS A 45 16.75 1.83 12.24
N LYS A 46 16.60 2.09 10.93
CA LYS A 46 17.23 3.22 10.25
C LYS A 46 16.83 4.59 10.81
N ARG A 47 15.60 4.73 11.33
CA ARG A 47 15.03 6.00 11.81
C ARG A 47 15.17 6.17 13.33
N LEU A 48 15.16 5.06 14.07
CA LEU A 48 15.27 5.04 15.53
C LEU A 48 16.70 5.17 16.04
N ASP A 49 17.72 4.98 15.18
CA ASP A 49 19.12 5.26 15.48
C ASP A 49 19.34 6.74 15.93
N GLN A 50 18.40 7.64 15.64
CA GLN A 50 18.49 9.07 15.98
C GLN A 50 17.61 9.51 17.18
N LYS A 51 16.54 8.76 17.54
CA LYS A 51 15.62 9.08 18.65
C LYS A 51 15.01 7.81 19.20
N LYS A 52 15.46 7.35 20.36
CA LYS A 52 15.10 6.05 20.96
C LYS A 52 13.60 5.89 21.31
N ASP A 53 12.87 7.00 21.47
CA ASP A 53 11.54 6.99 22.11
C ASP A 53 10.37 7.41 21.18
N SER A 54 10.58 7.65 19.89
CA SER A 54 9.53 8.11 18.96
C SER A 54 9.16 7.08 17.87
N TRP A 55 9.28 5.79 18.18
CA TRP A 55 9.02 4.73 17.19
C TRP A 55 7.57 4.71 16.69
N THR A 56 6.61 5.13 17.52
CA THR A 56 5.18 5.21 17.17
C THR A 56 4.93 6.23 16.07
N ASP A 57 5.58 7.39 16.14
CA ASP A 57 5.46 8.46 15.15
C ASP A 57 6.11 8.06 13.82
N GLU A 58 7.28 7.41 13.90
CA GLU A 58 7.98 6.91 12.71
C GLU A 58 7.27 5.70 12.08
N LEU A 59 6.57 4.87 12.86
CA LEU A 59 5.86 3.71 12.33
C LEU A 59 4.79 4.14 11.32
N ALA A 60 4.03 5.19 11.60
CA ALA A 60 3.03 5.71 10.68
C ALA A 60 3.67 6.17 9.35
N SER A 61 4.80 6.87 9.44
CA SER A 61 5.58 7.33 8.28
C SER A 61 6.15 6.16 7.45
N ILE A 62 6.68 5.15 8.12
CA ILE A 62 7.22 3.94 7.47
C ILE A 62 6.10 3.16 6.77
N LEU A 63 4.96 2.95 7.44
CA LEU A 63 3.79 2.29 6.84
C LEU A 63 3.24 3.08 5.66
N TRP A 64 3.19 4.41 5.75
CA TRP A 64 2.80 5.26 4.64
C TRP A 64 3.74 5.07 3.45
N SER A 65 5.05 5.19 3.66
CA SER A 65 6.03 5.00 2.59
C SER A 65 5.94 3.62 1.93
N TYR A 66 5.72 2.56 2.70
CA TYR A 66 5.53 1.21 2.18
C TYR A 66 4.26 1.10 1.31
N ARG A 67 3.17 1.77 1.70
CA ARG A 67 1.91 1.76 0.96
C ARG A 67 1.96 2.57 -0.33
N THR A 68 2.73 3.66 -0.36
CA THR A 68 2.79 4.61 -1.48
C THR A 68 3.99 4.42 -2.40
N THR A 69 4.95 3.55 -2.07
CA THR A 69 6.08 3.22 -2.94
C THR A 69 5.68 2.10 -3.90
N PRO A 70 5.93 2.24 -5.22
CA PRO A 70 5.72 1.16 -6.16
C PRO A 70 6.54 -0.08 -5.79
N GLN A 71 5.93 -1.26 -5.77
CA GLN A 71 6.66 -2.49 -5.54
C GLN A 71 7.35 -2.95 -6.82
N SER A 72 8.61 -3.38 -6.73
CA SER A 72 9.40 -3.82 -7.88
C SER A 72 8.78 -5.02 -8.63
N SER A 73 7.98 -5.84 -7.95
CA SER A 73 7.32 -7.01 -8.55
C SER A 73 6.04 -6.69 -9.33
N THR A 74 5.35 -5.59 -9.00
CA THR A 74 4.03 -5.26 -9.58
C THR A 74 4.00 -3.89 -10.24
N GLU A 75 5.06 -3.10 -10.08
CA GLU A 75 5.21 -1.69 -10.49
C GLU A 75 4.10 -0.77 -9.99
N LYS A 76 3.26 -1.28 -9.07
CA LYS A 76 2.11 -0.59 -8.50
C LYS A 76 2.33 -0.38 -7.01
N THR A 77 1.71 0.67 -6.49
CA THR A 77 1.70 0.94 -5.05
C THR A 77 0.68 0.04 -4.37
N LEU A 78 0.92 -0.35 -3.12
CA LEU A 78 -0.06 -1.12 -2.35
C LEU A 78 -1.37 -0.34 -2.16
N PHE A 79 -1.29 0.98 -2.04
CA PHE A 79 -2.45 1.87 -1.98
C PHE A 79 -3.31 1.77 -3.25
N TRP A 80 -2.69 1.77 -4.43
CA TRP A 80 -3.40 1.54 -5.69
C TRP A 80 -4.04 0.14 -5.69
N LEU A 81 -3.34 -0.88 -5.21
CA LEU A 81 -3.87 -2.25 -5.21
C LEU A 81 -5.13 -2.39 -4.34
N THR A 82 -5.20 -1.66 -3.23
CA THR A 82 -6.34 -1.69 -2.30
C THR A 82 -7.50 -0.83 -2.75
N TYR A 83 -7.24 0.42 -3.14
CA TYR A 83 -8.28 1.43 -3.37
C TYR A 83 -8.51 1.75 -4.84
N ARG A 84 -7.68 1.22 -5.74
CA ARG A 84 -7.67 1.51 -7.19
C ARG A 84 -7.46 2.98 -7.54
N VAL A 85 -6.98 3.80 -6.60
CA VAL A 85 -6.66 5.23 -6.80
C VAL A 85 -5.18 5.51 -6.51
N LYS A 86 -4.63 6.58 -7.10
CA LYS A 86 -3.26 7.04 -6.82
C LYS A 86 -3.20 7.64 -5.42
N ALA A 87 -2.15 7.32 -4.66
CA ALA A 87 -1.92 7.94 -3.35
C ALA A 87 -1.50 9.40 -3.54
N VAL A 88 -2.27 10.34 -3.00
CA VAL A 88 -1.89 11.75 -2.96
C VAL A 88 -1.08 12.01 -1.69
N ILE A 89 0.17 12.46 -1.85
CA ILE A 89 0.98 12.93 -0.72
C ILE A 89 0.47 14.32 -0.35
N PRO A 90 -0.07 14.55 0.87
CA PRO A 90 -0.26 15.92 1.33
C PRO A 90 1.14 16.54 1.47
N VAL A 91 1.46 17.46 0.56
CA VAL A 91 2.62 18.34 0.70
C VAL A 91 2.46 19.08 2.03
N LYS A 92 3.50 18.99 2.87
CA LYS A 92 3.76 19.67 4.15
C LYS A 92 2.58 20.43 4.78
N ILE A 93 2.29 20.05 6.03
CA ILE A 93 1.38 20.63 7.06
C ILE A 93 1.54 22.16 7.33
N GLY A 94 2.22 22.93 6.48
CA GLY A 94 2.34 24.39 6.58
C GLY A 94 1.72 25.19 5.43
N GLU A 95 1.36 24.56 4.31
CA GLU A 95 0.75 25.25 3.17
C GLU A 95 -0.53 24.52 2.77
N PRO A 96 -1.67 25.22 2.66
CA PRO A 96 -2.89 24.61 2.18
C PRO A 96 -2.66 24.09 0.75
N ASN A 97 -2.88 22.79 0.57
CA ASN A 97 -2.84 22.16 -0.75
C ASN A 97 -3.75 22.95 -1.71
N PRO A 98 -3.25 23.47 -2.84
CA PRO A 98 -4.08 24.18 -3.81
C PRO A 98 -5.29 23.35 -4.24
N ARG A 99 -5.16 22.01 -4.27
CA ARG A 99 -6.25 21.07 -4.61
C ARG A 99 -7.36 20.96 -3.56
N LEU A 100 -7.15 21.46 -2.34
CA LEU A 100 -8.19 21.56 -1.29
C LEU A 100 -8.79 22.96 -1.20
N LEU A 101 -8.09 23.98 -1.69
CA LEU A 101 -8.54 25.39 -1.68
C LEU A 101 -9.48 25.71 -2.84
N PHE A 102 -9.23 25.13 -4.00
CA PHE A 102 -10.14 25.21 -5.14
C PHE A 102 -10.99 23.96 -5.10
N GLY A 103 -12.25 24.13 -4.69
CA GLY A 103 -13.21 23.08 -4.42
C GLY A 103 -13.63 22.31 -5.65
N ASP A 104 -12.71 21.53 -6.21
CA ASP A 104 -13.02 20.47 -7.14
C ASP A 104 -13.02 19.19 -6.31
N GLY A 105 -14.23 18.75 -5.97
CA GLY A 105 -14.47 17.55 -5.19
C GLY A 105 -13.80 16.31 -5.80
N PRO A 106 -13.80 15.18 -5.07
CA PRO A 106 -13.18 13.93 -5.50
C PRO A 106 -13.59 13.49 -6.92
N GLU A 107 -14.76 13.94 -7.40
CA GLU A 107 -15.34 13.61 -8.69
C GLU A 107 -14.60 14.20 -9.90
N VAL A 108 -14.06 15.43 -9.82
CA VAL A 108 -13.35 16.06 -10.95
C VAL A 108 -11.96 15.43 -11.13
N VAL A 109 -11.26 15.18 -10.03
CA VAL A 109 -9.96 14.49 -10.03
C VAL A 109 -10.12 13.02 -10.45
N GLU A 110 -11.21 12.35 -10.05
CA GLU A 110 -11.49 10.99 -10.47
C GLU A 110 -11.76 10.89 -11.98
N LYS A 111 -12.50 11.85 -12.55
CA LYS A 111 -12.74 11.92 -14.00
C LYS A 111 -11.44 12.15 -14.79
N ASP A 112 -10.62 13.11 -14.37
CA ASP A 112 -9.36 13.42 -15.05
C ASP A 112 -8.35 12.25 -14.99
N LEU A 113 -8.31 11.52 -13.87
CA LEU A 113 -7.46 10.32 -13.73
C LEU A 113 -7.93 9.14 -14.59
N ILE A 114 -9.24 8.98 -14.78
CA ILE A 114 -9.81 7.94 -15.66
C ILE A 114 -9.48 8.24 -17.12
N ASP A 115 -9.59 9.49 -17.54
CA ASP A 115 -9.28 9.92 -18.91
C ASP A 115 -7.77 9.80 -19.19
N GLU A 116 -6.88 10.22 -18.28
CA GLU A 116 -5.43 9.97 -18.39
C GLU A 116 -5.08 8.49 -18.51
N THR A 117 -5.75 7.63 -17.72
CA THR A 117 -5.50 6.18 -17.75
C THR A 117 -5.93 5.57 -19.08
N ARG A 118 -7.00 6.07 -19.69
CA ARG A 118 -7.48 5.65 -21.01
C ARG A 118 -6.51 6.04 -22.12
N GLU A 119 -6.01 7.26 -22.09
CA GLU A 119 -5.03 7.75 -23.07
C GLU A 119 -3.72 6.95 -23.01
N ILE A 120 -3.21 6.63 -21.82
CA ILE A 120 -2.02 5.79 -21.65
C ILE A 120 -2.27 4.36 -22.18
N ALA A 121 -3.45 3.79 -21.91
CA ALA A 121 -3.83 2.48 -22.44
C ALA A 121 -3.85 2.47 -23.98
N HIS A 122 -4.41 3.52 -24.61
CA HIS A 122 -4.42 3.64 -26.07
C HIS A 122 -3.03 3.83 -26.67
N LEU A 123 -2.15 4.61 -26.04
CA LEU A 123 -0.77 4.79 -26.49
C LEU A 123 0.03 3.49 -26.40
N THR A 124 -0.12 2.75 -25.30
CA THR A 124 0.57 1.46 -25.11
C THR A 124 0.06 0.39 -26.07
N GLU A 125 -1.24 0.34 -26.34
CA GLU A 125 -1.84 -0.58 -27.31
C GLU A 125 -1.36 -0.26 -28.74
N THR A 126 -1.29 1.03 -29.10
CA THR A 126 -0.81 1.47 -30.41
C THR A 126 0.67 1.13 -30.60
N ALA A 127 1.49 1.37 -29.58
CA ALA A 127 2.92 1.03 -29.59
C ALA A 127 3.14 -0.49 -29.71
N LEU A 128 2.32 -1.31 -29.05
CA LEU A 128 2.33 -2.77 -29.18
C LEU A 128 1.97 -3.21 -30.60
N LYS A 129 0.91 -2.64 -31.19
CA LYS A 129 0.48 -2.94 -32.56
C LYS A 129 1.55 -2.56 -33.59
N GLN A 130 2.21 -1.41 -33.41
CA GLN A 130 3.31 -0.97 -34.28
C GLN A 130 4.54 -1.88 -34.18
N ARG A 131 4.81 -2.44 -32.99
CA ARG A 131 5.94 -3.34 -32.75
C ARG A 131 5.73 -4.76 -33.28
N ILE A 132 4.47 -5.18 -33.45
CA ILE A 132 4.08 -6.48 -34.03
C ILE A 132 3.97 -6.41 -35.57
N ALA A 133 3.84 -5.20 -36.13
CA ALA A 133 3.73 -4.96 -37.58
C ALA A 133 5.10 -4.78 -38.29
N LEU A 134 6.22 -5.09 -37.62
CA LEU A 134 7.59 -5.15 -38.15
C LEU A 134 8.11 -6.58 -38.04
#